data_AF-A0A7V6CWV3-F1
#
_entry.id   AF-A0A7V6CWV3-F1
#
_cell.length_a   1.000
_cell.length_b   1.000
_cell.length_c   1.000
_cell.angle_alpha   90.00
_cell.angle_beta   90.00
_cell.angle_gamma   90.00
#
_symmetry.space_group_name_H-M   'P 1'
#
loop_
_entity.id
_entity.type
_entity.pdbx_description
1 polymer ?
#
loop_
_entity_poly.entity_id
_entity_poly.type
_entity_poly.pdbx_seq_one_letter_code
_entity_poly.pdbx_strand_id
1 'polypeptide(L)'
;MPEEKQAGDERLIRAIDKGMGSRIHVRLSRFHDRDYLDIRNFYEADDGEWKPTRKGIAIPVELYTDLVSALEEAGQLIKDLPPAKTEEG
;
A
#
# COMPACT_ATOMS: atom_id res chain seq x y z
N MET A 1 -31.93 -1.10 -2.92
CA MET A 1 -30.81 -0.14 -2.84
C MET A 1 -29.62 -0.95 -2.35
N PRO A 2 -28.50 -0.98 -3.08
CA PRO A 2 -27.38 -1.86 -2.77
C PRO A 2 -26.75 -1.41 -1.46
N GLU A 3 -26.48 -2.38 -0.58
CA GLU A 3 -25.87 -2.20 0.73
C GLU A 3 -24.60 -1.33 0.64
N GLU A 4 -24.65 -0.14 1.25
CA GLU A 4 -23.47 0.58 1.70
C GLU A 4 -22.71 -0.35 2.64
N LYS A 5 -21.68 -1.01 2.08
CA LYS A 5 -20.73 -1.82 2.86
C LYS A 5 -20.28 -0.98 4.04
N GLN A 6 -20.63 -1.45 5.24
CA GLN A 6 -20.14 -0.92 6.50
C GLN A 6 -18.63 -0.70 6.35
N ALA A 7 -18.21 0.56 6.41
CA ALA A 7 -16.82 0.94 6.48
C ALA A 7 -16.27 0.36 7.79
N GLY A 8 -15.79 -0.89 7.74
CA GLY A 8 -14.89 -1.40 8.77
C GLY A 8 -13.75 -0.40 8.88
N ASP A 9 -13.39 0.00 10.10
CA ASP A 9 -12.44 1.08 10.36
C ASP A 9 -11.18 0.95 9.48
N GLU A 10 -11.10 1.72 8.39
CA GLU A 10 -9.94 1.83 7.51
C GLU A 10 -9.22 3.14 7.83
N ARG A 11 -8.03 3.04 8.42
CA ARG A 11 -7.17 4.17 8.75
C ARG A 11 -6.00 4.25 7.79
N LEU A 12 -5.92 5.32 7.01
CA LEU A 12 -4.72 5.64 6.23
C LEU A 12 -3.56 5.97 7.17
N ILE A 13 -2.47 5.22 7.04
CA ILE A 13 -1.23 5.45 7.79
C ILE A 13 -0.29 6.35 6.98
N ARG A 14 -0.11 6.04 5.69
CA ARG A 14 0.74 6.81 4.80
C ARG A 14 0.33 6.66 3.34
N ALA A 15 0.50 7.73 2.57
CA ALA A 15 0.49 7.71 1.11
C ALA A 15 1.90 8.04 0.59
N ILE A 16 2.44 7.19 -0.28
CA ILE A 16 3.76 7.32 -0.89
C ILE A 16 3.56 7.60 -2.37
N ASP A 17 4.03 8.75 -2.85
CA ASP A 17 3.94 9.10 -4.27
C ASP A 17 4.97 8.32 -5.09
N LYS A 18 4.52 7.63 -6.14
CA LYS A 18 5.40 6.90 -7.06
C LYS A 18 5.73 7.70 -8.32
N GLY A 19 5.12 8.88 -8.49
CA GLY A 19 5.10 9.60 -9.76
C GLY A 19 4.09 9.01 -10.74
N MET A 20 3.90 9.74 -11.86
CA MET A 20 2.99 9.38 -12.96
C MET A 20 1.52 9.18 -12.52
N GLY A 21 1.02 9.97 -11.57
CA GLY A 21 -0.37 9.87 -11.11
C GLY A 21 -0.68 8.58 -10.32
N SER A 22 0.33 7.98 -9.67
CA SER A 22 0.15 6.78 -8.87
C SER A 22 0.73 6.92 -7.47
N ARG A 23 0.01 6.37 -6.48
CA ARG A 23 0.38 6.42 -5.05
C ARG A 23 0.26 5.06 -4.41
N ILE A 24 1.14 4.73 -3.46
CA ILE A 24 0.98 3.57 -2.59
C ILE A 24 0.34 4.04 -1.30
N HIS A 25 -0.83 3.54 -0.98
CA HIS A 25 -1.46 3.77 0.31
C HIS A 25 -1.20 2.57 1.21
N VAL A 26 -0.69 2.86 2.40
CA VAL A 26 -0.56 1.90 3.51
C VAL A 26 -1.66 2.23 4.50
N ARG A 27 -2.57 1.29 4.71
CA ARG A 27 -3.79 1.46 5.49
C ARG A 27 -3.91 0.33 6.51
N LEU A 28 -4.42 0.63 7.69
CA LEU A 28 -4.87 -0.38 8.64
C LEU A 28 -6.37 -0.53 8.47
N SER A 29 -6.86 -1.74 8.30
CA SER A 29 -8.28 -2.03 8.09
C SER A 29 -8.73 -3.11 9.05
N ARG A 30 -9.92 -2.96 9.65
CA ARG A 30 -10.52 -3.99 10.50
C ARG A 30 -11.65 -4.69 9.77
N PHE A 31 -11.55 -6.01 9.64
CA PHE A 31 -12.58 -6.85 9.02
C PHE A 31 -12.91 -8.04 9.92
N HIS A 32 -14.16 -8.13 10.37
CA HIS A 32 -14.69 -9.24 11.16
C HIS A 32 -13.80 -9.60 12.38
N ASP A 33 -13.45 -8.58 13.17
CA ASP A 33 -12.57 -8.64 14.34
C ASP A 33 -11.10 -9.01 14.09
N ARG A 34 -10.67 -8.97 12.83
CA ARG A 34 -9.26 -9.10 12.47
C ARG A 34 -8.75 -7.82 11.85
N ASP A 35 -7.56 -7.41 12.28
CA ASP A 35 -6.87 -6.26 11.72
C ASP A 35 -5.96 -6.72 10.57
N TYR A 36 -5.91 -5.90 9.52
CA TYR A 36 -5.13 -6.12 8.32
C TYR A 36 -4.37 -4.85 7.95
N LEU A 37 -3.11 -5.00 7.58
CA LEU A 37 -2.32 -3.98 6.90
C LEU A 37 -2.56 -4.11 5.39
N ASP A 38 -3.33 -3.19 4.81
CA ASP A 38 -3.53 -3.10 3.37
C ASP A 38 -2.49 -2.16 2.75
N ILE A 39 -1.68 -2.71 1.85
CA ILE A 39 -0.70 -1.98 1.05
C ILE A 39 -1.17 -2.07 -0.40
N ARG A 40 -1.62 -0.94 -0.96
CA ARG A 40 -2.29 -0.93 -2.26
C ARG A 40 -1.89 0.26 -3.10
N ASN A 41 -1.78 0.04 -4.40
CA ASN A 41 -1.55 1.10 -5.37
C ASN A 41 -2.89 1.79 -5.68
N PHE A 42 -2.87 3.11 -5.66
CA PHE A 42 -3.94 4.01 -6.02
C PHE A 42 -3.55 4.75 -7.29
N TYR A 43 -4.56 5.07 -8.09
CA TYR A 43 -4.42 5.93 -9.26
C TYR A 43 -5.31 7.14 -9.08
N GLU A 44 -4.89 8.26 -9.66
CA GLU A 44 -5.73 9.44 -9.79
C GLU A 44 -6.71 9.19 -10.95
N ALA A 45 -8.00 9.21 -10.64
CA ALA A 45 -9.05 9.13 -11.65
C ALA A 45 -9.29 10.51 -12.28
N ASP A 46 -10.05 10.55 -13.38
CA ASP A 46 -10.30 11.79 -14.14
C ASP A 46 -11.02 12.89 -13.34
N ASP A 47 -11.65 12.50 -12.23
CA ASP A 47 -12.32 13.37 -11.26
C ASP A 47 -11.37 13.94 -10.19
N GLY A 48 -10.08 13.60 -10.25
CA GLY A 48 -9.07 13.94 -9.23
C GLY A 48 -9.14 13.08 -7.97
N GLU A 49 -10.01 12.07 -7.93
CA GLU A 49 -10.10 11.16 -6.79
C GLU A 49 -9.06 10.04 -6.87
N TRP A 50 -8.48 9.72 -5.71
CA TRP A 50 -7.57 8.58 -5.59
C TRP A 50 -8.37 7.29 -5.43
N LYS A 51 -8.35 6.43 -6.45
CA LYS A 51 -9.07 5.15 -6.43
C LYS A 51 -8.12 3.97 -6.23
N PRO A 52 -8.49 2.99 -5.38
CA PRO A 52 -7.67 1.81 -5.17
C PRO A 52 -7.63 0.95 -6.45
N THR A 53 -6.48 0.38 -6.74
CA THR A 53 -6.35 -0.61 -7.82
C THR A 53 -6.47 -2.04 -7.26
N ARG A 54 -6.61 -3.02 -8.18
CA ARG A 54 -6.44 -4.44 -7.85
C ARG A 54 -5.00 -4.81 -7.47
N LYS A 55 -4.02 -3.92 -7.71
CA LYS A 55 -2.62 -4.13 -7.34
C LYS A 55 -2.40 -3.72 -5.88
N GLY A 56 -2.48 -4.70 -4.99
CA GLY A 56 -2.25 -4.50 -3.57
C GLY A 56 -2.41 -5.81 -2.82
N ILE A 57 -1.96 -5.81 -1.57
CA ILE A 57 -2.02 -6.95 -0.68
C ILE A 57 -2.60 -6.51 0.67
N ALA A 58 -3.48 -7.34 1.22
CA ALA A 58 -3.95 -7.22 2.59
C ALA A 58 -3.23 -8.28 3.43
N ILE A 59 -2.49 -7.83 4.43
CA ILE A 59 -1.61 -8.66 5.24
C ILE A 59 -2.20 -8.71 6.65
N PRO A 60 -2.47 -9.89 7.22
CA PRO A 60 -2.89 -9.99 8.62
C PRO A 60 -1.86 -9.34 9.55
N VAL A 61 -2.31 -8.58 10.55
CA VAL A 61 -1.38 -7.92 11.49
C VAL A 61 -0.48 -8.90 12.25
N GLU A 62 -0.90 -10.16 12.38
CA GLU A 62 -0.12 -11.25 12.97
C GLU A 62 1.20 -11.49 12.23
N LEU A 63 1.26 -11.22 10.91
CA LEU A 63 2.45 -11.37 10.07
C LEU A 63 3.26 -10.08 9.96
N TYR A 64 2.88 -9.01 10.69
CA TYR A 64 3.53 -7.70 10.58
C TYR A 64 5.01 -7.76 10.96
N THR A 65 5.35 -8.47 12.04
CA THR A 65 6.73 -8.60 12.49
C THR A 65 7.61 -9.26 11.43
N ASP A 66 7.17 -10.38 10.86
CA ASP A 66 7.89 -11.09 9.80
C ASP A 66 8.05 -10.21 8.55
N LEU A 67 7.00 -9.47 8.18
CA LEU A 67 7.05 -8.53 7.06
C LEU A 67 8.11 -7.45 7.30
N VAL A 68 8.15 -6.84 8.49
CA VAL A 68 9.13 -5.80 8.82
C VAL A 68 10.55 -6.35 8.76
N SER A 69 10.80 -7.53 9.35
CA SER A 69 12.10 -8.17 9.29
C SER A 69 12.54 -8.43 7.84
N ALA A 70 11.64 -8.96 6.99
CA ALA A 70 11.93 -9.19 5.58
C ALA A 70 12.22 -7.87 4.81
N LEU A 71 11.49 -6.79 5.14
CA LEU A 71 11.72 -5.46 4.54
C LEU A 71 13.05 -4.85 4.99
N GLU A 72 13.46 -5.06 6.24
CA GLU A 72 14.74 -4.60 6.76
C GLU A 72 15.91 -5.35 6.10
N GLU A 73 15.81 -6.67 5.97
CA GLU A 73 16.78 -7.50 5.25
C GLU A 73 16.90 -7.07 3.78
N ALA A 74 15.76 -6.90 3.09
CA ALA A 74 15.73 -6.35 1.75
C ALA A 74 16.35 -4.95 1.69
N GLY A 75 16.08 -4.12 2.69
CA GLY A 75 16.63 -2.77 2.81
C GLY A 75 18.15 -2.74 2.89
N GLN A 76 18.81 -3.74 3.49
CA GLN A 76 20.27 -3.84 3.46
C GLN A 76 20.77 -4.15 2.05
N LEU A 77 20.15 -5.11 1.36
CA LEU A 77 20.53 -5.46 -0.01
C LEU A 77 20.28 -4.31 -0.99
N ILE A 78 19.22 -3.52 -0.80
CA ILE A 78 18.89 -2.38 -1.65
C ILE A 78 19.94 -1.27 -1.56
N LYS A 79 20.57 -1.06 -0.40
CA LYS A 79 21.64 -0.04 -0.25
C LYS A 79 22.85 -0.34 -1.13
N ASP A 80 23.06 -1.62 -1.42
CA ASP A 80 24.15 -2.09 -2.27
C ASP A 80 23.75 -2.14 -3.75
N LEU A 81 22.48 -1.88 -4.09
CA LEU A 81 22.05 -1.80 -5.48
C LEU A 81 22.55 -0.50 -6.13
N PRO A 82 23.07 -0.57 -7.37
CA PRO A 82 23.38 0.64 -8.12
C PRO A 82 22.09 1.46 -8.28
N PRO A 83 22.17 2.81 -8.23
CA PRO A 83 21.00 3.65 -8.44
C PRO A 83 20.36 3.27 -9.78
N ALA A 84 19.03 3.12 -9.76
CA ALA A 84 18.26 2.80 -10.96
C ALA A 84 18.67 3.79 -12.06
N LYS A 85 19.13 3.26 -13.20
CA LYS A 85 19.45 4.10 -14.35
C LYS A 85 18.15 4.77 -14.79
N THR A 86 18.03 6.06 -14.51
CA THR A 86 17.03 6.89 -15.17
C THR A 86 17.46 6.96 -16.63
N GLU A 87 16.83 6.15 -17.48
CA GLU A 87 16.95 6.29 -18.92
C GLU A 87 16.20 7.57 -19.31
N GLU A 88 16.91 8.70 -19.29
CA GLU A 88 16.50 9.92 -20.00
C GLU A 88 16.63 9.63 -21.50
N GLY A 89 15.49 9.41 -22.15
CA GLY A 89 15.35 9.36 -23.61
C GLY A 89 14.81 10.67 -24.17
#